data_AF-A0A895ZBN2-F1
#
_entry.id   AF-A0A895ZBN2-F1
#
_cell.length_a   1.000
_cell.length_b   1.000
_cell.length_c   1.000
_cell.angle_alpha   90.00
_cell.angle_beta   90.00
_cell.angle_gamma   90.00
#
_symmetry.space_group_name_H-M   'P 1'
#
loop_
_entity.id
_entity.type
_entity.pdbx_description
1 polymer ?
#
loop_
_entity_poly.entity_id
_entity_poly.type
_entity_poly.pdbx_seq_one_letter_code
_entity_poly.pdbx_strand_id
1 'polypeptide(L)'
;MKGDTIQVRILNPKLVANVKGEKIPHMYSQKTLCLYMPKYAEFKRTDYISDTIIPWTILWLYYYELWHATGKWLGGGEHPN
;
A
#
# COMPACT_ATOMS: atom_id res chain seq x y z
N MET A 1 -14.72 -19.12 -0.46
CA MET A 1 -14.86 -18.06 0.56
C MET A 1 -13.99 -16.88 0.12
N LYS A 2 -14.58 -15.71 -0.17
CA LYS A 2 -13.80 -14.49 -0.45
C LYS A 2 -13.07 -14.13 0.84
N GLY A 3 -11.75 -14.31 0.84
CA GLY A 3 -10.89 -13.98 1.98
C GLY A 3 -11.11 -12.54 2.39
N ASP A 4 -11.41 -12.35 3.66
CA ASP A 4 -11.96 -11.14 4.22
C ASP A 4 -10.80 -10.15 4.46
N THR A 5 -10.31 -9.53 3.36
CA THR A 5 -9.08 -8.73 3.32
C THR A 5 -9.21 -7.41 4.09
N ILE A 6 -8.12 -7.01 4.77
CA ILE A 6 -8.09 -5.71 5.43
C ILE A 6 -7.88 -4.61 4.38
N GLN A 7 -8.64 -3.52 4.49
CA GLN A 7 -8.55 -2.37 3.61
C GLN A 7 -7.93 -1.20 4.36
N VAL A 8 -6.79 -0.72 3.88
CA VAL A 8 -6.12 0.46 4.43
C VAL A 8 -6.32 1.65 3.50
N ARG A 9 -6.72 2.79 4.06
CA ARG A 9 -6.92 4.06 3.37
C ARG A 9 -6.25 5.19 4.14
N ILE A 10 -5.60 6.09 3.43
CA ILE A 10 -5.09 7.34 4.00
C ILE A 10 -6.19 8.39 3.91
N LEU A 11 -6.68 8.85 5.07
CA LEU A 11 -7.78 9.82 5.15
C LEU A 11 -7.28 11.26 5.01
N ASN A 12 -6.14 11.57 5.63
CA ASN A 12 -5.52 12.88 5.60
C ASN A 12 -3.99 12.78 5.78
N PRO A 13 -3.19 13.53 4.99
CA PRO A 13 -3.59 14.24 3.77
C PRO A 13 -4.09 13.26 2.71
N LYS A 14 -4.93 13.74 1.78
CA LYS A 14 -5.38 12.91 0.66
C LYS A 14 -4.19 12.56 -0.24
N LEU A 15 -4.10 11.30 -0.65
CA LEU A 15 -3.08 10.88 -1.62
C LEU A 15 -3.35 11.52 -2.98
N VAL A 16 -2.29 11.97 -3.63
CA VAL A 16 -2.32 12.65 -4.94
C VAL A 16 -1.31 12.03 -5.89
N ALA A 17 -1.56 12.19 -7.19
CA ALA A 17 -0.59 11.82 -8.22
C ALA A 17 0.67 12.68 -8.10
N ASN A 18 1.81 12.13 -8.53
CA ASN A 18 3.06 12.88 -8.58
C ASN A 18 3.02 13.96 -9.68
N VAL A 19 4.10 14.72 -9.80
CA VAL A 19 4.24 15.81 -10.79
C VAL A 19 4.09 15.36 -12.25
N LYS A 20 4.21 14.06 -12.52
CA LYS A 20 4.02 13.46 -13.85
C LYS A 20 2.58 12.99 -14.10
N GLY A 21 1.69 13.13 -13.13
CA GLY A 21 0.31 12.64 -13.21
C GLY A 21 0.19 11.11 -13.20
N GLU A 22 1.23 10.41 -12.72
CA GLU A 22 1.24 8.95 -12.68
C GLU A 22 0.26 8.41 -11.63
N LYS A 23 -0.31 7.22 -11.90
CA LYS A 23 -1.11 6.50 -10.89
C LYS A 23 -0.21 6.15 -9.71
N ILE A 24 -0.74 6.36 -8.51
CA ILE A 24 -0.07 6.03 -7.26
C ILE A 24 0.22 4.52 -7.24
N PRO A 25 1.49 4.08 -7.07
CA PRO A 25 1.85 2.67 -7.02
C PRO A 25 1.22 1.91 -5.86
N HIS A 26 1.08 0.59 -6.00
CA HIS A 26 0.60 -0.30 -4.95
C HIS A 26 -0.73 0.13 -4.31
N MET A 27 -1.73 0.39 -5.17
CA MET A 27 -3.11 0.61 -4.74
C MET A 27 -4.07 -0.30 -5.52
N TYR A 28 -5.05 -0.87 -4.84
CA TYR A 28 -6.15 -1.56 -5.49
C TYR A 28 -7.15 -0.54 -6.03
N SER A 29 -7.26 -0.46 -7.36
CA SER A 29 -8.17 0.45 -8.07
C SER A 29 -8.08 1.91 -7.61
N GLN A 30 -6.89 2.37 -7.19
CA GLN A 30 -6.67 3.69 -6.58
C GLN A 30 -7.55 4.01 -5.35
N LYS A 31 -8.01 2.99 -4.61
CA LYS A 31 -8.91 3.15 -3.46
C LYS A 31 -8.27 2.76 -2.12
N THR A 32 -7.55 1.66 -2.09
CA THR A 32 -6.95 1.08 -0.86
C THR A 32 -5.52 0.66 -1.13
N LEU A 33 -4.66 0.70 -0.10
CA LEU A 33 -3.27 0.29 -0.24
C LEU A 33 -3.15 -1.22 -0.50
N CYS A 34 -2.18 -1.59 -1.34
CA CYS A 34 -1.75 -2.96 -1.57
C CYS A 34 -0.50 -3.23 -0.70
N LEU A 35 -0.73 -3.71 0.53
CA LEU A 35 0.33 -3.92 1.53
C LEU A 35 0.84 -5.36 1.58
N TYR A 36 0.02 -6.33 1.18
CA TYR A 36 0.34 -7.75 1.20
C TYR A 36 -0.46 -8.50 0.14
N MET A 37 -0.04 -9.71 -0.18
CA MET A 37 -0.77 -10.58 -1.11
C MET A 37 -1.54 -11.65 -0.33
N PRO A 38 -2.89 -11.66 -0.38
CA PRO A 38 -3.69 -12.66 0.35
C PRO A 38 -3.32 -14.11 0.01
N LYS A 39 -2.85 -14.37 -1.22
CA LYS A 39 -2.38 -15.69 -1.67
C LYS A 39 -1.19 -16.23 -0.86
N TYR A 40 -0.37 -15.35 -0.29
CA TYR A 40 0.82 -15.73 0.49
C TYR A 40 0.52 -15.86 1.99
N ALA A 41 -0.73 -15.60 2.41
CA ALA A 41 -1.18 -15.71 3.80
C ALA A 41 -0.28 -14.96 4.80
N GLU A 42 0.33 -13.85 4.36
CA GLU A 42 1.27 -13.01 5.13
C GLU A 42 0.60 -12.31 6.33
N PHE A 43 -0.72 -12.22 6.32
CA PHE A 43 -1.53 -11.65 7.39
C PHE A 43 -2.79 -12.48 7.61
N LYS A 44 -3.09 -12.75 8.87
CA LYS A 44 -4.36 -13.31 9.35
C LYS A 44 -5.03 -12.33 10.30
N ARG A 45 -6.37 -12.39 10.40
CA ARG A 45 -7.14 -11.51 11.29
C ARG A 45 -6.83 -11.68 12.78
N THR A 46 -6.19 -12.78 13.15
CA THR A 46 -5.71 -13.04 14.52
C THR A 46 -4.38 -12.37 14.82
N ASP A 47 -3.68 -11.88 13.80
CA ASP A 47 -2.38 -11.25 13.97
C ASP A 47 -2.59 -9.79 14.40
N TYR A 48 -1.69 -9.28 15.24
CA TYR A 48 -1.74 -7.88 15.61
C TYR A 48 -1.38 -7.02 14.40
N ILE A 49 -2.22 -6.02 14.14
CA ILE A 49 -1.96 -5.04 13.07
C ILE A 49 -0.67 -4.24 13.32
N SER A 50 -0.23 -4.14 14.57
CA SER A 50 1.04 -3.51 14.96
C SER A 50 2.25 -4.23 14.39
N ASP A 51 2.15 -5.52 14.13
CA ASP A 51 3.28 -6.36 13.75
C ASP A 51 3.38 -6.50 12.22
N THR A 52 2.33 -6.13 11.50
CA THR A 52 2.20 -6.33 10.05
C THR A 52 1.72 -5.05 9.36
N ILE A 53 0.43 -4.74 9.46
CA ILE A 53 -0.26 -3.69 8.69
C ILE A 53 0.29 -2.30 8.97
N ILE A 54 0.54 -1.96 10.24
CA ILE A 54 1.09 -0.64 10.62
C ILE A 54 2.51 -0.46 10.07
N PRO A 55 3.48 -1.36 10.32
CA PRO A 55 4.81 -1.30 9.71
C PRO A 55 4.79 -1.22 8.19
N TRP A 56 3.97 -2.03 7.52
CA TRP A 56 3.86 -2.00 6.05
C TRP A 56 3.26 -0.69 5.54
N THR A 57 2.31 -0.09 6.28
CA THR A 57 1.76 1.23 5.93
C THR A 57 2.83 2.31 6.05
N ILE A 58 3.64 2.29 7.11
CA ILE A 58 4.76 3.23 7.30
C ILE A 58 5.77 3.10 6.15
N LEU A 59 6.15 1.87 5.81
CA LEU A 59 7.08 1.60 4.72
C LEU A 59 6.52 2.08 3.37
N TRP A 60 5.24 1.84 3.11
CA TRP A 60 4.57 2.32 1.91
C TRP A 60 4.56 3.85 1.84
N LEU A 61 4.28 4.54 2.96
CA LEU A 61 4.29 6.01 3.04
C LEU A 61 5.68 6.58 2.78
N TYR A 62 6.72 5.96 3.33
CA TYR A 62 8.11 6.34 3.06
C TYR A 62 8.42 6.27 1.55
N TYR A 63 8.05 5.18 0.87
CA TYR A 63 8.26 5.05 -0.56
C TYR A 63 7.35 5.94 -1.41
N TYR A 64 6.16 6.25 -0.92
CA TYR A 64 5.26 7.22 -1.55
C TYR A 64 5.89 8.63 -1.57
N GLU A 65 6.49 9.07 -0.46
CA GLU A 65 7.21 10.35 -0.41
C GLU A 65 8.45 10.35 -1.32
N LEU A 66 9.23 9.26 -1.32
CA LEU A 66 10.35 9.11 -2.24
C LEU A 66 9.91 9.09 -3.72
N TRP A 67 8.75 8.50 -4.01
CA TRP A 67 8.20 8.50 -5.37
C TRP A 67 7.81 9.90 -5.83
N HIS A 68 7.26 10.73 -4.94
CA HIS A 68 7.05 12.15 -5.22
C HIS A 68 8.38 12.91 -5.42
N ALA A 69 9.39 12.63 -4.60
CA ALA A 69 10.69 13.31 -4.67
C ALA A 69 11.52 12.92 -5.90
N THR A 70 11.48 11.65 -6.31
CA THR A 70 12.38 11.09 -7.33
C THR A 70 11.68 10.78 -8.66
N GLY A 71 10.35 10.69 -8.66
CA GLY A 71 9.57 10.22 -9.80
C GLY A 71 9.80 8.75 -10.14
N LYS A 72 10.35 7.94 -9.23
CA LYS A 72 10.59 6.50 -9.36
C LYS A 72 10.04 5.76 -8.15
N TRP A 73 9.33 4.65 -8.37
CA TRP A 73 8.90 3.78 -7.27
C TRP A 73 10.07 2.92 -6.80
N LEU A 74 10.44 3.05 -5.53
CA LEU A 74 11.57 2.32 -4.92
C LEU A 74 11.11 1.29 -3.89
N GLY A 75 9.80 1.12 -3.70
CA GLY A 75 9.24 0.22 -2.69
C GLY A 75 9.26 -1.26 -3.05
N GLY A 76 9.62 -1.60 -4.29
CA GLY A 76 9.57 -2.98 -4.79
C GLY A 76 8.16 -3.56 -4.65
N GLY A 77 8.07 -4.87 -4.40
CA GLY A 77 6.82 -5.60 -4.17
C GLY A 77 6.16 -6.10 -5.47
N GLU A 78 5.28 -7.10 -5.33
CA GLU A 78 4.44 -7.54 -6.44
C GLU A 78 3.31 -6.54 -6.66
N HIS A 79 3.19 -6.01 -7.88
CA HIS A 79 2.11 -5.11 -8.24
C HIS A 79 0.82 -5.92 -8.46
N PRO A 80 -0.33 -5.45 -7.96
CA PRO A 80 -1.60 -6.04 -8.35
C PRO A 80 -1.85 -5.77 -9.83
N ASN A 81 -2.19 -6.82 -10.58
CA ASN A 81 -2.67 -6.71 -11.96
C ASN A 81 -4.06 -6.07 -12.02
#